data_AF-A0A4Q3UQD4-F1
#
_entry.id   AF-A0A4Q3UQD4-F1
#
_cell.length_a   1.000
_cell.length_b   1.000
_cell.length_c   1.000
_cell.angle_alpha   90.00
_cell.angle_beta   90.00
_cell.angle_gamma   90.00
#
_symmetry.space_group_name_H-M   'P 1'
#
loop_
_entity.id
_entity.type
_entity.pdbx_description
1 polymer ?
#
loop_
_entity_poly.entity_id
_entity_poly.type
_entity_poly.pdbx_seq_one_letter_code
_entity_poly.pdbx_strand_id
1 'polypeptide(L)'
;MWYDPLLEKDMLPDGVLRAGIKKLLRQRLRDEQTGNEESQQKKFMRLVDELKNSPIAINTSDANEQHYELPTEFFKFCLGKNLKYSSGYWNPGVNRIDQSEDDMLALTCKRAELKDGQDVLELGCGWGSLSLYMSAKCPGSNFTVVSNSATQKTFIDEAAASRGIKNLTVVT
;
A
#
# COMPACT_ATOMS: atom_id res chain seq x y z
N MET A 1 -10.51 -5.78 -24.05
CA MET A 1 -9.72 -5.73 -25.31
C MET A 1 -9.67 -7.13 -25.92
N TRP A 2 -9.31 -7.27 -27.20
CA TRP A 2 -9.33 -8.57 -27.90
C TRP A 2 -8.41 -9.63 -27.26
N TYR A 3 -7.42 -9.19 -26.49
CA TYR A 3 -6.43 -10.04 -25.82
C TYR A 3 -6.78 -10.38 -24.37
N ASP A 4 -7.86 -9.84 -23.78
CA ASP A 4 -8.23 -10.10 -22.38
C ASP A 4 -8.46 -11.61 -22.12
N PRO A 5 -9.17 -12.37 -22.98
CA PRO A 5 -9.36 -13.80 -22.74
C PRO A 5 -8.06 -14.62 -22.75
N LEU A 6 -7.01 -14.12 -23.40
CA LEU A 6 -5.69 -14.76 -23.42
C LEU A 6 -4.91 -14.47 -22.13
N LEU A 7 -5.08 -13.27 -21.57
CA LEU A 7 -4.49 -12.88 -20.29
C LEU A 7 -5.14 -13.65 -19.14
N GLU A 8 -6.47 -13.69 -19.10
CA GLU A 8 -7.23 -14.36 -18.04
C GLU A 8 -6.96 -15.87 -17.96
N LYS A 9 -6.61 -16.50 -19.10
CA LYS A 9 -6.31 -17.92 -19.20
C LYS A 9 -4.82 -18.25 -19.08
N ASP A 10 -4.00 -17.27 -18.71
CA ASP A 10 -2.53 -17.41 -18.58
C ASP A 10 -1.87 -18.00 -19.84
N MET A 11 -2.36 -17.61 -21.03
CA MET A 11 -1.91 -18.18 -22.30
C MET A 11 -0.70 -17.46 -22.93
N LEU A 12 -0.22 -16.39 -22.28
CA LEU A 12 0.86 -15.55 -22.81
C LEU A 12 2.13 -15.73 -21.99
N PRO A 13 3.29 -16.04 -22.61
CA PRO A 13 4.54 -16.13 -21.88
C PRO A 13 4.93 -14.81 -21.20
N ASP A 14 5.58 -14.91 -20.04
CA ASP A 14 6.09 -13.80 -19.23
C ASP A 14 6.86 -12.73 -20.03
N GLY A 15 7.68 -13.16 -20.99
CA GLY A 15 8.43 -12.26 -21.86
C GLY A 15 7.53 -11.36 -22.73
N VAL A 16 6.43 -11.92 -23.24
CA VAL A 16 5.44 -11.21 -24.05
C VAL A 16 4.65 -10.24 -23.17
N LEU A 17 4.20 -10.69 -21.99
CA LEU A 17 3.53 -9.84 -21.00
C LEU A 17 4.38 -8.63 -20.63
N ARG A 18 5.66 -8.85 -20.25
CA ARG A 18 6.60 -7.79 -19.90
C ARG A 18 6.87 -6.83 -21.07
N ALA A 19 6.94 -7.34 -22.30
CA ALA A 19 7.11 -6.49 -23.49
C ALA A 19 5.89 -5.58 -23.71
N GLY A 20 4.68 -6.13 -23.55
CA GLY A 20 3.42 -5.37 -23.61
C GLY A 20 3.35 -4.29 -22.55
N ILE A 21 3.61 -4.63 -21.28
CA ILE A 21 3.66 -3.67 -20.16
C ILE A 21 4.67 -2.56 -20.45
N LYS A 22 5.91 -2.90 -20.86
CA LYS A 22 6.93 -1.89 -21.20
C LYS A 22 6.51 -0.99 -22.36
N LYS A 23 5.76 -1.49 -23.34
CA LYS A 23 5.23 -0.68 -24.44
C LYS A 23 4.22 0.36 -23.92
N LEU A 24 3.29 -0.06 -23.06
CA LEU A 24 2.28 0.82 -22.46
C LEU A 24 2.92 1.87 -21.54
N LEU A 25 3.89 1.48 -20.71
CA LEU A 25 4.64 2.41 -19.86
C LEU A 25 5.39 3.45 -20.70
N ARG A 26 6.04 3.05 -21.81
CA ARG A 26 6.70 4.00 -22.73
C ARG A 26 5.71 4.94 -23.40
N GLN A 27 4.50 4.47 -23.74
CA GLN A 27 3.46 5.35 -24.26
C GLN A 27 3.06 6.38 -23.20
N ARG A 28 2.80 5.94 -21.97
CA ARG A 28 2.45 6.86 -20.88
C ARG A 28 3.54 7.91 -20.64
N LEU A 29 4.82 7.52 -20.65
CA LEU A 29 5.93 8.47 -20.52
C LEU A 29 5.94 9.52 -21.65
N ARG A 30 5.61 9.15 -22.89
CA ARG A 30 5.46 10.11 -23.99
C ARG A 30 4.27 11.04 -23.79
N ASP A 31 3.14 10.50 -23.35
CA ASP A 31 1.94 11.30 -23.07
C ASP A 31 2.16 12.27 -21.89
N GLU A 32 3.06 11.90 -20.96
CA GLU A 32 3.44 12.74 -19.83
C GLU A 32 4.46 13.84 -20.14
N GLN A 33 5.25 13.70 -21.19
CA GLN A 33 6.28 14.67 -21.56
C GLN A 33 5.73 15.75 -22.50
N THR A 34 5.47 16.94 -21.97
CA THR A 34 5.28 18.15 -22.78
C THR A 34 6.64 18.80 -23.00
N GLY A 35 6.99 19.12 -24.24
CA GLY A 35 8.38 19.25 -24.71
C GLY A 35 9.29 20.27 -23.99
N ASN A 36 8.75 21.21 -23.20
CA ASN A 36 9.55 22.13 -22.39
C ASN A 36 9.02 22.29 -20.95
N GLU A 37 9.86 22.84 -20.08
CA GLU A 37 9.57 23.02 -18.65
C GLU A 37 8.31 23.86 -18.39
N GLU A 38 8.11 24.94 -19.16
CA GLU A 38 6.93 25.80 -19.02
C GLU A 38 5.64 25.04 -19.34
N SER A 39 5.64 24.24 -20.41
CA SER A 39 4.51 23.38 -20.76
C SER A 39 4.24 22.31 -19.70
N GLN A 40 5.30 21.75 -19.08
CA GLN A 40 5.17 20.76 -18.02
C GLN A 40 4.56 21.38 -16.77
N GLN A 41 5.03 22.57 -16.39
CA GLN A 41 4.46 23.30 -15.26
C GLN A 41 2.99 23.63 -15.50
N LYS A 42 2.61 24.09 -16.69
CA LYS A 42 1.20 24.37 -17.04
C LYS A 42 0.33 23.13 -16.94
N LYS A 43 0.80 21.99 -17.44
CA LYS A 43 0.08 20.70 -17.35
C LYS A 43 -0.08 20.26 -15.90
N PHE A 44 0.98 20.34 -15.10
CA PHE A 44 0.93 20.00 -13.68
C PHE A 44 -0.05 20.90 -12.92
N MET A 45 0.00 22.22 -13.12
CA MET A 45 -0.91 23.15 -12.46
C MET A 45 -2.37 22.93 -12.86
N ARG A 46 -2.63 22.57 -14.12
CA ARG A 46 -3.98 22.18 -14.55
C ARG A 46 -4.48 20.97 -13.76
N LEU A 47 -3.66 19.93 -13.61
CA LEU A 47 -4.02 18.75 -12.81
C LEU A 47 -4.27 19.14 -11.35
N VAL A 48 -3.43 20.01 -10.76
CA VAL A 48 -3.64 20.52 -9.40
C VAL A 48 -4.98 21.23 -9.27
N ASP A 49 -5.32 22.08 -10.23
CA ASP A 49 -6.59 22.81 -10.22
C ASP A 49 -7.80 21.87 -10.40
N GLU A 50 -7.68 20.85 -11.27
CA GLU A 50 -8.70 19.81 -11.41
C GLU A 50 -8.91 19.03 -10.10
N LEU A 51 -7.82 18.60 -9.44
CA LEU A 51 -7.90 17.85 -8.19
C LEU A 51 -8.46 18.69 -7.03
N LYS A 52 -8.13 19.98 -6.96
CA LYS A 52 -8.70 20.90 -5.95
C LYS A 52 -10.21 21.06 -6.07
N ASN A 53 -10.74 20.95 -7.28
CA ASN A 53 -12.17 21.07 -7.58
C ASN A 53 -12.87 19.70 -7.63
N SER A 54 -12.15 18.61 -7.39
CA SER A 54 -12.69 17.25 -7.35
C SER A 54 -13.12 16.86 -5.93
N PRO A 55 -14.07 15.93 -5.77
CA PRO A 55 -14.36 15.35 -4.45
C PRO A 55 -13.11 14.63 -3.89
N ILE A 56 -13.04 14.50 -2.56
CA ILE A 56 -11.91 13.85 -1.86
C ILE A 56 -11.64 12.43 -2.39
N ALA A 57 -12.71 11.69 -2.67
CA ALA A 57 -12.66 10.37 -3.28
C ALA A 57 -13.86 10.17 -4.21
N ILE A 58 -13.62 9.47 -5.33
CA ILE A 58 -14.64 9.00 -6.26
C ILE A 58 -14.70 7.47 -6.20
N ASN A 59 -15.84 6.88 -6.56
CA ASN A 59 -16.03 5.41 -6.63
C ASN A 59 -15.66 4.67 -5.33
N THR A 60 -16.05 5.22 -4.17
CA THR A 60 -15.73 4.65 -2.86
C THR A 60 -16.39 3.28 -2.63
N SER A 61 -17.52 3.01 -3.28
CA SER A 61 -18.16 1.68 -3.31
C SER A 61 -17.30 0.64 -4.02
N ASP A 62 -16.82 0.97 -5.21
CA ASP A 62 -16.11 0.03 -6.09
C ASP A 62 -14.71 -0.27 -5.52
N ALA A 63 -14.07 0.75 -4.93
CA ALA A 63 -12.80 0.59 -4.22
C ALA A 63 -12.91 -0.33 -3.00
N ASN A 64 -14.08 -0.33 -2.34
CA ASN A 64 -14.37 -1.31 -1.31
C ASN A 64 -14.49 -2.70 -1.96
N GLU A 65 -15.41 -2.89 -2.91
CA GLU A 65 -15.67 -4.20 -3.54
C GLU A 65 -14.40 -4.87 -4.12
N GLN A 66 -13.54 -4.13 -4.81
CA GLN A 66 -12.31 -4.65 -5.43
C GLN A 66 -11.24 -5.13 -4.43
N HIS A 67 -11.32 -4.73 -3.16
CA HIS A 67 -10.36 -5.12 -2.12
C HIS A 67 -10.92 -6.15 -1.12
N TYR A 68 -12.17 -6.61 -1.28
CA TYR A 68 -12.83 -7.55 -0.36
C TYR A 68 -12.96 -9.00 -0.84
N GLU A 69 -12.58 -9.33 -2.08
CA GLU A 69 -12.86 -10.67 -2.62
C GLU A 69 -11.85 -11.76 -2.23
N LEU A 70 -10.69 -11.41 -1.66
CA LEU A 70 -9.64 -12.39 -1.34
C LEU A 70 -9.44 -12.56 0.18
N PRO A 71 -9.40 -13.81 0.69
CA PRO A 71 -9.23 -14.08 2.11
C PRO A 71 -7.82 -13.73 2.59
N THR A 72 -7.67 -13.37 3.87
CA THR A 72 -6.36 -13.06 4.48
C THR A 72 -5.32 -14.16 4.28
N GLU A 73 -5.73 -15.43 4.20
CA GLU A 73 -4.83 -16.56 3.92
C GLU A 73 -4.13 -16.47 2.56
N PHE A 74 -4.78 -15.89 1.54
CA PHE A 74 -4.15 -15.64 0.25
C PHE A 74 -2.97 -14.66 0.41
N PHE A 75 -3.17 -13.59 1.17
CA PHE A 75 -2.13 -12.59 1.39
C PHE A 75 -0.98 -13.10 2.26
N LYS A 76 -1.25 -14.02 3.19
CA LYS A 76 -0.19 -14.74 3.93
C LYS A 76 0.71 -15.58 3.02
N PHE A 77 0.17 -16.09 1.91
CA PHE A 77 0.96 -16.82 0.92
C PHE A 77 1.81 -15.89 0.04
N CYS A 78 1.30 -14.70 -0.28
CA CYS A 78 1.96 -13.77 -1.22
C CYS A 78 2.95 -12.80 -0.56
N LEU A 79 2.72 -12.42 0.69
CA LEU A 79 3.46 -11.33 1.36
C LEU A 79 4.46 -11.87 2.39
N GLY A 80 5.30 -10.97 2.91
CA GLY A 80 6.20 -11.30 4.00
C GLY A 80 5.46 -11.43 5.34
N LYS A 81 6.21 -11.76 6.38
CA LYS A 81 5.69 -12.01 7.73
C LYS A 81 4.86 -10.86 8.32
N ASN A 82 5.04 -9.62 7.84
CA ASN A 82 4.30 -8.45 8.35
C ASN A 82 3.03 -8.18 7.54
N LEU A 83 2.75 -8.94 6.47
CA LEU A 83 1.63 -8.71 5.53
C LEU A 83 1.60 -7.29 5.00
N LYS A 84 2.78 -6.75 4.64
CA LYS A 84 2.90 -5.36 4.19
C LYS A 84 2.49 -5.26 2.73
N TYR A 85 1.21 -4.94 2.49
CA TYR A 85 0.68 -4.76 1.14
C TYR A 85 0.95 -3.35 0.59
N SER A 86 2.23 -2.97 0.58
CA SER A 86 2.76 -1.73 0.00
C SER A 86 4.28 -1.88 -0.20
N SER A 87 4.90 -0.99 -0.99
CA SER A 87 6.32 -1.12 -1.39
C SER A 87 7.26 -1.45 -0.23
N GLY A 88 8.04 -2.52 -0.35
CA GLY A 88 9.17 -2.80 0.53
C GLY A 88 10.36 -1.88 0.25
N TYR A 89 11.38 -1.96 1.10
CA TYR A 89 12.65 -1.27 0.93
C TYR A 89 13.75 -2.30 0.63
N TRP A 90 14.43 -2.18 -0.51
CA TRP A 90 15.38 -3.18 -0.98
C TRP A 90 16.79 -2.59 -0.97
N ASN A 91 17.42 -2.59 0.20
CA ASN A 91 18.83 -2.22 0.33
C ASN A 91 19.74 -3.13 -0.52
N PRO A 92 20.93 -2.67 -0.93
CA PRO A 92 21.91 -3.54 -1.58
C PRO A 92 22.14 -4.82 -0.77
N GLY A 93 21.99 -5.98 -1.41
CA GLY A 93 22.14 -7.29 -0.78
C GLY A 93 20.85 -7.87 -0.15
N VAL A 94 19.78 -7.09 -0.04
CA VAL A 94 18.47 -7.62 0.39
C VAL A 94 17.83 -8.40 -0.75
N ASN A 95 17.53 -9.68 -0.51
CA ASN A 95 16.90 -10.58 -1.47
C ASN A 95 15.70 -11.35 -0.89
N ARG A 96 15.26 -10.98 0.32
CA ARG A 96 14.11 -11.59 1.01
C ARG A 96 13.03 -10.56 1.30
N ILE A 97 11.78 -10.92 1.02
CA ILE A 97 10.63 -10.04 1.25
C ILE A 97 10.50 -9.64 2.73
N ASP A 98 10.69 -10.56 3.68
CA ASP A 98 10.59 -10.25 5.12
C ASP A 98 11.54 -9.13 5.54
N GLN A 99 12.79 -9.19 5.06
CA GLN A 99 13.78 -8.16 5.36
C GLN A 99 13.39 -6.84 4.70
N SER A 100 12.86 -6.90 3.48
CA SER A 100 12.41 -5.70 2.76
C SER A 100 11.22 -5.00 3.45
N GLU A 101 10.31 -5.78 4.04
CA GLU A 101 9.22 -5.24 4.85
C GLU A 101 9.75 -4.59 6.12
N ASP A 102 10.59 -5.30 6.90
CA ASP A 102 11.16 -4.80 8.15
C ASP A 102 11.94 -3.49 7.94
N ASP A 103 12.78 -3.44 6.89
CA ASP A 103 13.57 -2.26 6.53
C ASP A 103 12.67 -1.06 6.20
N MET A 104 11.60 -1.29 5.44
CA MET A 104 10.66 -0.23 5.11
C MET A 104 9.88 0.26 6.34
N LEU A 105 9.43 -0.65 7.21
CA LEU A 105 8.72 -0.30 8.44
C LEU A 105 9.62 0.52 9.37
N ALA A 106 10.88 0.12 9.52
CA ALA A 106 11.88 0.86 10.27
C ALA A 106 12.13 2.26 9.68
N LEU A 107 12.27 2.35 8.34
CA LEU A 107 12.47 3.61 7.64
C LEU A 107 11.25 4.55 7.77
N THR A 108 10.03 4.01 7.68
CA THR A 108 8.80 4.76 7.89
C THR A 108 8.77 5.35 9.30
N CYS A 109 9.00 4.54 10.34
CA CYS A 109 9.04 5.03 11.72
C CYS A 109 10.12 6.10 11.92
N LYS A 110 11.30 5.92 11.31
CA LYS A 110 12.39 6.90 11.37
C LYS A 110 11.99 8.23 10.74
N ARG A 111 11.38 8.21 9.55
CA ARG A 111 10.96 9.41 8.81
C ARG A 111 9.74 10.10 9.43
N ALA A 112 8.87 9.34 10.08
CA ALA A 112 7.77 9.86 10.88
C ALA A 112 8.24 10.40 12.25
N GLU A 113 9.53 10.27 12.57
CA GLU A 113 10.11 10.64 13.86
C GLU A 113 9.37 10.02 15.05
N LEU A 114 8.94 8.76 14.88
CA LEU A 114 8.19 8.01 15.89
C LEU A 114 9.03 7.90 17.17
N LYS A 115 8.42 8.31 18.28
CA LYS A 115 8.97 8.23 19.64
C LYS A 115 7.93 7.61 20.56
N ASP A 116 8.42 6.97 21.62
CA ASP A 116 7.54 6.42 22.64
C ASP A 116 6.81 7.52 23.41
N GLY A 117 5.55 7.28 23.80
CA GLY A 117 4.70 8.25 24.49
C GLY A 117 3.92 9.20 23.56
N GLN A 118 3.72 8.84 22.30
CA GLN A 118 2.93 9.61 21.31
C GLN A 118 1.53 9.04 21.11
N ASP A 119 0.59 9.87 20.70
CA ASP A 119 -0.68 9.41 20.13
C ASP A 119 -0.58 9.44 18.60
N VAL A 120 -0.80 8.30 17.95
CA VAL A 120 -0.55 8.10 16.52
C VAL A 120 -1.82 7.66 15.82
N LEU A 121 -2.15 8.32 14.71
CA LEU A 121 -3.23 7.95 13.80
C LEU A 121 -2.66 7.35 12.51
N GLU A 122 -3.08 6.13 12.16
CA GLU A 122 -2.78 5.52 10.86
C GLU A 122 -4.05 5.40 10.02
N LEU A 123 -4.03 5.94 8.81
CA LEU A 123 -5.15 5.89 7.86
C LEU A 123 -4.88 4.84 6.79
N GLY A 124 -5.76 3.84 6.67
CA GLY A 124 -5.61 2.76 5.70
C GLY A 124 -4.58 1.72 6.12
N CYS A 125 -4.79 1.08 7.28
CA CYS A 125 -3.77 0.23 7.91
C CYS A 125 -3.57 -1.15 7.28
N GLY A 126 -4.42 -1.56 6.33
CA GLY A 126 -4.35 -2.89 5.71
C GLY A 126 -4.44 -3.99 6.77
N TRP A 127 -3.55 -4.98 6.74
CA TRP A 127 -3.44 -6.02 7.79
C TRP A 127 -2.64 -5.58 9.03
N GLY A 128 -2.48 -4.27 9.25
CA GLY A 128 -1.82 -3.71 10.43
C GLY A 128 -0.30 -3.88 10.44
N SER A 129 0.32 -4.01 9.26
CA SER A 129 1.77 -4.20 9.12
C SER A 129 2.58 -3.12 9.86
N LEU A 130 2.23 -1.85 9.64
CA LEU A 130 2.86 -0.71 10.29
C LEU A 130 2.31 -0.53 11.72
N SER A 131 0.99 -0.65 11.89
CA SER A 131 0.32 -0.52 13.19
C SER A 131 0.95 -1.40 14.27
N LEU A 132 1.02 -2.71 14.02
CA LEU A 132 1.56 -3.70 14.95
C LEU A 132 3.06 -3.48 15.19
N TYR A 133 3.80 -3.06 14.15
CA TYR A 133 5.22 -2.75 14.26
C TYR A 133 5.46 -1.53 15.17
N MET A 134 4.71 -0.44 14.97
CA MET A 134 4.82 0.77 15.78
C MET A 134 4.39 0.50 17.23
N SER A 135 3.27 -0.19 17.44
CA SER A 135 2.78 -0.53 18.79
C SER A 135 3.75 -1.38 19.59
N ALA A 136 4.40 -2.35 18.96
CA ALA A 136 5.42 -3.16 19.61
C ALA A 136 6.70 -2.36 19.93
N LYS A 137 7.07 -1.41 19.06
CA LYS A 137 8.28 -0.59 19.22
C LYS A 137 8.12 0.52 20.26
N CYS A 138 6.91 1.05 20.42
CA CYS A 138 6.58 2.17 21.30
C CYS A 138 5.41 1.79 22.23
N PRO A 139 5.65 0.97 23.27
CA PRO A 139 4.60 0.47 24.15
C PRO A 139 3.94 1.55 25.03
N GLY A 140 4.58 2.70 25.22
CA GLY A 140 4.03 3.87 25.92
C GLY A 140 3.20 4.80 25.02
N SER A 141 3.21 4.60 23.71
CA SER A 141 2.37 5.33 22.75
C SER A 141 0.99 4.70 22.61
N ASN A 142 -0.03 5.47 22.18
CA ASN A 142 -1.33 4.94 21.78
C ASN A 142 -1.50 5.03 20.26
N PHE A 143 -2.08 3.99 19.67
CA PHE A 143 -2.28 3.90 18.23
C PHE A 143 -3.77 3.76 17.90
N THR A 144 -4.31 4.73 17.17
CA THR A 144 -5.63 4.63 16.54
C THR A 144 -5.39 4.33 15.07
N VAL A 145 -5.95 3.24 14.55
CA VAL A 145 -5.71 2.84 13.15
C VAL A 145 -7.04 2.60 12.44
N VAL A 146 -7.15 3.09 11.21
CA VAL A 146 -8.39 3.08 10.44
C VAL A 146 -8.28 2.09 9.31
N SER A 147 -9.24 1.17 9.24
CA SER A 147 -9.44 0.27 8.11
C SER A 147 -10.91 0.30 7.71
N ASN A 148 -11.21 0.29 6.42
CA ASN A 148 -12.57 0.10 5.92
C ASN A 148 -13.02 -1.39 5.99
N SER A 149 -12.13 -2.30 6.43
CA SER A 149 -12.27 -3.74 6.32
C SER A 149 -12.50 -4.43 7.66
N ALA A 150 -13.65 -5.08 7.81
CA ALA A 150 -13.94 -5.91 8.97
C ALA A 150 -12.96 -7.09 9.12
N THR A 151 -12.56 -7.73 8.02
CA THR A 151 -11.65 -8.89 8.05
C THR A 151 -10.21 -8.50 8.41
N GLN A 152 -9.76 -7.32 7.96
CA GLN A 152 -8.48 -6.75 8.39
C GLN A 152 -8.51 -6.42 9.88
N LYS A 153 -9.59 -5.81 10.38
CA LYS A 153 -9.75 -5.54 11.81
C LYS A 153 -9.65 -6.82 12.64
N THR A 154 -10.40 -7.87 12.28
CA THR A 154 -10.32 -9.16 12.98
C THR A 154 -8.89 -9.70 13.01
N PHE A 155 -8.19 -9.70 11.87
CA PHE A 155 -6.80 -10.14 11.81
C PHE A 155 -5.88 -9.34 12.74
N ILE A 156 -6.01 -8.01 12.74
CA ILE A 156 -5.18 -7.12 13.56
C ILE A 156 -5.45 -7.35 15.05
N ASP A 157 -6.72 -7.45 15.45
CA ASP A 157 -7.11 -7.67 16.85
C ASP A 157 -6.55 -9.02 17.36
N GLU A 158 -6.64 -10.09 16.56
CA GLU A 158 -6.05 -11.40 16.87
C GLU A 158 -4.52 -11.33 16.95
N ALA A 159 -3.87 -10.66 16.00
CA ALA A 159 -2.42 -10.50 15.97
C ALA A 159 -1.93 -9.68 17.18
N ALA A 160 -2.63 -8.61 17.55
CA ALA A 160 -2.34 -7.81 18.73
C ALA A 160 -2.48 -8.64 20.01
N ALA A 161 -3.58 -9.39 20.15
CA ALA A 161 -3.82 -10.25 21.30
C ALA A 161 -2.73 -11.33 21.45
N SER A 162 -2.35 -12.00 20.35
CA SER A 162 -1.30 -13.03 20.36
C SER A 162 0.08 -12.51 20.76
N ARG A 163 0.34 -11.20 20.52
CA ARG A 163 1.60 -10.52 20.84
C ARG A 163 1.55 -9.75 22.17
N GLY A 164 0.40 -9.74 22.85
CA GLY A 164 0.20 -8.97 24.09
C GLY A 164 0.19 -7.45 23.89
N ILE A 165 -0.08 -6.97 22.67
CA ILE A 165 -0.19 -5.55 22.35
C ILE A 165 -1.54 -5.02 22.86
N LYS A 166 -1.51 -3.97 23.67
CA LYS A 166 -2.71 -3.38 24.32
C LYS A 166 -2.95 -1.92 23.97
N ASN A 167 -2.01 -1.30 23.27
CA ASN A 167 -1.99 0.13 22.95
C ASN A 167 -2.40 0.42 21.51
N LEU A 168 -3.15 -0.50 20.89
CA LEU A 168 -3.62 -0.43 19.51
C LEU A 168 -5.14 -0.54 19.50
N THR A 169 -5.81 0.43 18.87
CA THR A 169 -7.26 0.43 18.64
C THR A 169 -7.54 0.52 17.15
N VAL A 170 -8.23 -0.49 16.59
CA VAL A 170 -8.67 -0.49 15.19
C VAL A 170 -10.09 0.05 15.06
N VAL A 171 -10.28 1.08 14.24
CA VAL A 171 -11.55 1.71 13.88
C VAL A 171 -11.94 1.29 12.47
N THR A 172 -13.20 0.90 12.30
CA THR A 172 -13.83 0.57 11.01
C THR A 172 -15.03 1.45 10.75
#